data_AF-A0A6M1U7V9-F1
#
_entry.id   AF-A0A6M1U7V9-F1
#
_cell.length_a   1.000
_cell.length_b   1.000
_cell.length_c   1.000
_cell.angle_alpha   90.00
_cell.angle_beta   90.00
_cell.angle_gamma   90.00
#
_symmetry.space_group_name_H-M   'P 1'
#
loop_
_entity.id
_entity.type
_entity.pdbx_description
1 polymer ?
#
loop_
_entity_poly.entity_id
_entity_poly.type
_entity_poly.pdbx_seq_one_letter_code
_entity_poly.pdbx_strand_id
1 'polypeptide(L)' 'MTKRTQKSTGEMISTLVFALGGLVLLGAALDPGFGMMERLAMGIGALGGFAAAGRFGIAAILARRR' A
#
# COMPACT_ATOMS: atom_id res chain seq x y z
N MET A 1 15.72 -21.03 -20.06
CA MET A 1 15.22 -20.72 -18.70
C MET A 1 14.46 -19.40 -18.76
N THR A 2 13.13 -19.45 -18.80
CA THR A 2 12.26 -18.26 -18.79
C THR A 2 12.32 -17.59 -17.43
N LYS A 3 12.82 -16.35 -17.37
CA LYS A 3 12.81 -15.48 -16.18
C LYS A 3 11.36 -15.20 -15.77
N ARG A 4 10.76 -16.11 -15.00
CA ARG A 4 9.47 -15.92 -14.34
C ARG A 4 9.61 -14.75 -13.39
N THR A 5 9.04 -13.61 -13.78
CA THR A 5 8.25 -12.67 -12.96
C THR A 5 8.54 -12.65 -11.45
N GLN A 6 9.81 -12.57 -11.06
CA GLN A 6 10.20 -12.41 -9.68
C GLN A 6 10.07 -10.90 -9.44
N LYS A 7 9.06 -10.47 -8.67
CA LYS A 7 8.99 -9.09 -8.16
C LYS A 7 10.38 -8.74 -7.64
N SER A 8 10.93 -7.62 -8.06
CA SER A 8 12.25 -7.23 -7.56
C SER A 8 12.17 -7.11 -6.03
N THR A 9 13.24 -7.45 -5.32
CA THR A 9 13.28 -7.30 -3.85
C THR A 9 12.85 -5.89 -3.43
N GLY A 10 13.19 -4.88 -4.24
CA GLY A 10 12.73 -3.49 -4.06
C GLY A 10 11.22 -3.33 -4.16
N GLU A 11 10.56 -3.94 -5.15
CA GLU A 11 9.09 -3.88 -5.29
C GLU A 11 8.38 -4.55 -4.12
N MET A 12 8.93 -5.64 -3.59
CA MET A 12 8.39 -6.33 -2.42
C MET A 12 8.50 -5.47 -1.17
N ILE A 13 9.69 -4.87 -0.94
CA ILE A 13 9.92 -3.95 0.18
C ILE A 13 8.98 -2.74 0.06
N SER A 14 8.90 -2.11 -1.10
CA SER A 14 8.01 -0.96 -1.30
C SER A 14 6.54 -1.33 -1.06
N THR A 15 6.08 -2.49 -1.54
CA THR A 15 4.71 -2.98 -1.29
C THR A 15 4.44 -3.09 0.21
N LEU A 16 5.38 -3.67 0.97
CA LEU A 16 5.26 -3.83 2.42
C LEU A 16 5.26 -2.48 3.14
N VAL A 17 6.17 -1.58 2.78
CA VAL A 17 6.25 -0.24 3.38
C VAL A 17 4.96 0.54 3.17
N PHE A 18 4.42 0.54 1.94
CA PHE A 18 3.18 1.24 1.65
C PHE A 18 1.95 0.60 2.32
N ALA A 19 1.90 -0.73 2.39
CA ALA A 19 0.81 -1.44 3.07
C ALA A 19 0.84 -1.23 4.59
N LEU A 20 2.02 -1.33 5.21
CA LEU A 20 2.19 -1.11 6.65
C LEU A 20 1.98 0.36 7.01
N GLY A 21 2.51 1.29 6.23
CA GLY A 21 2.25 2.72 6.39
C GLY A 21 0.77 3.05 6.27
N GLY A 22 0.07 2.42 5.32
CA GLY A 22 -1.39 2.53 5.19
C GLY A 22 -2.14 2.03 6.42
N LEU A 23 -1.74 0.88 6.98
CA LEU A 23 -2.33 0.34 8.21
C LEU A 23 -2.11 1.24 9.43
N VAL A 24 -0.92 1.82 9.59
CA VAL A 24 -0.63 2.75 10.69
C VAL A 24 -1.51 3.99 10.59
N LEU A 25 -1.62 4.58 9.40
CA LEU A 25 -2.48 5.75 9.18
C LEU A 25 -3.97 5.42 9.39
N LEU A 26 -4.41 4.23 9.00
CA LEU A 26 -5.77 3.77 9.26
C LEU A 26 -6.03 3.62 10.77
N GLY A 27 -5.07 3.04 11.51
CA GLY A 27 -5.14 2.94 12.97
C GLY A 27 -5.23 4.30 13.64
N ALA A 28 -4.42 5.26 13.19
CA ALA A 28 -4.46 6.63 13.68
C ALA A 28 -5.79 7.35 13.32
N ALA A 29 -6.36 7.08 12.15
CA ALA A 29 -7.67 7.61 11.76
C ALA A 29 -8.83 7.07 12.63
N LEU A 30 -8.66 5.90 13.25
CA LEU A 30 -9.65 5.30 14.15
C LEU A 30 -9.52 5.79 15.60
N ASP A 31 -8.41 6.41 15.96
CA ASP A 31 -8.18 6.92 17.32
C ASP A 31 -9.10 8.13 17.61
N PRO A 32 -9.97 8.04 18.63
CA PRO A 32 -10.89 9.12 19.01
C PRO A 32 -10.18 10.33 19.63
N GLY A 33 -8.89 10.24 19.96
CA GLY A 33 -8.07 11.34 20.46
C GLY A 33 -7.74 12.41 19.41
N PHE A 34 -7.89 12.11 18.12
CA PHE A 34 -7.68 13.07 17.03
C PHE A 34 -8.98 13.77 16.60
N GLY A 35 -8.85 15.02 16.14
CA GLY A 35 -9.94 15.78 15.57
C GLY A 35 -10.44 15.18 14.24
N MET A 36 -11.68 15.50 13.85
CA MET A 36 -12.33 14.99 12.63
C MET A 36 -11.48 15.21 11.37
N MET A 37 -10.84 16.39 11.25
CA MET A 37 -10.02 16.74 10.08
C MET A 37 -8.70 15.96 10.03
N GLU A 38 -8.09 15.70 11.18
CA GLU A 38 -6.86 14.90 11.28
C GLU A 38 -7.15 13.44 10.91
N ARG A 39 -8.26 12.91 11.42
CA ARG A 39 -8.71 11.54 11.10
C ARG A 39 -9.02 11.37 9.62
N LEU A 40 -9.62 12.37 8.98
CA LEU A 40 -9.84 12.38 7.53
C LEU A 40 -8.53 12.42 6.74
N ALA A 41 -7.58 13.28 7.12
CA ALA A 41 -6.27 13.35 6.47
C ALA A 41 -5.51 12.01 6.58
N MET A 42 -5.54 11.39 7.77
CA MET A 42 -4.95 10.07 8.00
C MET A 42 -5.66 8.98 7.19
N GLY A 43 -6.99 8.99 7.12
CA GLY A 43 -7.77 8.05 6.32
C GLY A 43 -7.46 8.15 4.82
N ILE A 44 -7.35 9.37 4.28
CA ILE A 44 -6.95 9.61 2.89
C ILE A 44 -5.51 9.13 2.65
N GLY A 45 -4.60 9.43 3.58
CA GLY A 45 -3.23 8.93 3.55
C GLY A 45 -3.15 7.40 3.57
N ALA A 46 -3.99 6.74 4.37
CA ALA A 46 -4.10 5.28 4.42
C ALA A 46 -4.52 4.69 3.08
N LEU A 47 -5.56 5.27 2.45
CA LEU A 47 -6.02 4.87 1.11
C LEU A 47 -4.93 5.06 0.05
N GLY A 48 -4.17 6.16 0.11
CA GLY A 48 -3.02 6.41 -0.75
C GLY A 48 -1.92 5.35 -0.58
N GLY A 49 -1.61 4.98 0.67
CA GLY A 49 -0.67 3.90 0.99
C GLY A 49 -1.12 2.55 0.43
N PHE A 50 -2.39 2.16 0.62
CA PHE A 50 -2.91 0.92 0.06
C PHE A 50 -2.96 0.91 -1.47
N ALA A 51 -3.31 2.03 -2.10
CA ALA A 51 -3.29 2.16 -3.55
C ALA A 51 -1.86 2.01 -4.12
N ALA A 52 -0.87 2.62 -3.46
CA ALA A 52 0.54 2.48 -3.82
C ALA A 52 1.04 1.04 -3.67
N ALA A 53 0.65 0.35 -2.60
CA ALA A 53 0.94 -1.08 -2.43
C ALA A 53 0.25 -1.95 -3.50
N GLY A 54 -1.01 -1.63 -3.82
CA GLY A 54 -1.82 -2.31 -4.82
C GLY A 54 -1.27 -2.19 -6.24
N ARG A 55 -0.64 -1.08 -6.60
CA ARG A 55 0.00 -0.86 -7.92
C ARG A 55 1.01 -1.98 -8.25
N PHE A 56 1.79 -2.44 -7.28
CA PHE A 56 2.73 -3.55 -7.47
C PHE A 56 2.02 -4.90 -7.56
N GLY A 57 0.86 -5.07 -6.92
CA GLY A 57 0.00 -6.23 -7.08
C GLY A 57 -0.62 -6.31 -8.48
N ILE A 58 -1.17 -5.20 -8.98
CA ILE A 58 -1.76 -5.09 -10.31
C ILE A 58 -0.70 -5.32 -11.39
N ALA A 59 0.50 -4.73 -11.24
CA ALA A 59 1.63 -4.97 -12.14
C ALA A 59 2.00 -6.46 -12.22
N ALA A 60 1.99 -7.18 -11.09
CA ALA A 60 2.26 -8.62 -11.05
C ALA A 60 1.12 -9.47 -11.67
N ILE A 61 -0.14 -9.04 -11.55
CA ILE A 61 -1.28 -9.71 -12.19
C ILE A 61 -1.26 -9.49 -13.70
N LEU A 62 -0.98 -8.27 -14.17
CA LEU A 62 -0.86 -7.96 -15.60
C LEU A 62 0.33 -8.69 -16.24
N ALA A 63 1.46 -8.80 -15.53
CA ALA A 63 2.63 -9.55 -15.99
C ALA A 63 2.40 -11.07 -16.06
N ARG A 64 1.40 -11.62 -15.35
CA ARG A 64 0.99 -13.04 -15.49
C ARG A 64 0.03 -13.28 -16.65
N ARG A 65 -0.56 -12.25 -17.25
CA ARG A 65 -1.51 -12.34 -18.37
C ARG A 65 -0.88 -12.13 -19.76
N ARG A 66 0.41 -11.78 -19.83
CA ARG A 66 1.21 -11.78 -21.06
C ARG A 66 2.10 -13.01 -21.11
#